data_AF-A0A0H5QIB7-F1
#
_entry.id   AF-A0A0H5QIB7-F1
#
_cell.length_a   1.000
_cell.length_b   1.000
_cell.length_c   1.000
_cell.angle_alpha   90.00
_cell.angle_beta   90.00
_cell.angle_gamma   90.00
#
_symmetry.space_group_name_H-M   'P 1'
#
loop_
_entity.id
_entity.type
_entity.pdbx_description
1 polymer ?
#
loop_
_entity_poly.entity_id
_entity_poly.type
_entity_poly.pdbx_seq_one_letter_code
_entity_poly.pdbx_strand_id
1 'polypeptide(L)'
;MSPSMSEWLTYQEAGARLGIKAASVKKRAIRRHWPRITGNDGLARIQIPDDTPAPVSSPATGDISGDLSPPDDTAERLRADLAAAREALARSEGENAMNRERIADLAADRERWREMAERLSHPEPGIIGRLLGLGRGGRRRD
;
A
#
# COMPACT_ATOMS: atom_id res chain seq x y z
N MET A 1 24.94 31.34 -42.84
CA MET A 1 25.14 30.43 -41.69
C MET A 1 25.39 31.28 -40.45
N SER A 2 24.38 31.48 -39.62
CA SER A 2 24.57 32.13 -38.31
C SER A 2 25.12 31.10 -37.32
N PRO A 3 26.07 31.47 -36.46
CA PRO A 3 26.63 30.55 -35.47
C PRO A 3 25.53 30.11 -34.50
N SER A 4 25.34 28.79 -34.38
CA SER A 4 24.45 28.13 -33.42
C SER A 4 24.89 28.44 -31.99
N MET A 5 24.28 29.46 -31.39
CA MET A 5 24.52 29.82 -30.00
C MET A 5 23.72 28.90 -29.09
N SER A 6 24.29 27.72 -28.82
CA SER A 6 23.80 26.80 -27.79
C SER A 6 23.95 27.44 -26.41
N GLU A 7 22.94 28.21 -26.02
CA GLU A 7 22.90 29.00 -24.79
C GLU A 7 22.64 28.13 -23.55
N TRP A 8 23.29 28.47 -22.45
CA TRP A 8 23.12 27.82 -21.14
C TRP A 8 22.01 28.50 -20.36
N LEU A 9 20.82 27.88 -20.40
CA LEU A 9 19.60 28.42 -19.80
C LEU A 9 19.24 27.67 -18.52
N THR A 10 18.71 28.37 -17.53
CA THR A 10 18.05 27.71 -16.39
C THR A 10 16.81 26.94 -16.85
N TYR A 11 16.31 26.00 -16.04
CA TYR A 11 15.07 25.29 -16.37
C TYR A 11 13.87 26.21 -16.61
N GLN A 12 13.84 27.38 -15.97
CA GLN A 12 12.77 28.37 -16.13
C GLN A 12 12.88 29.10 -17.46
N GLU A 13 14.07 29.61 -17.80
CA GLU A 13 14.33 30.30 -19.07
C GLU A 13 14.17 29.35 -20.26
N ALA A 14 14.65 28.11 -20.11
CA ALA A 14 14.44 27.05 -21.07
C ALA A 14 12.95 26.72 -21.28
N GLY A 15 12.16 26.78 -20.20
CA GLY A 15 10.71 26.59 -20.27
C GLY A 15 10.02 27.72 -21.02
N ALA A 16 10.41 28.97 -20.77
CA ALA A 16 9.92 30.13 -21.49
C ALA A 16 10.26 30.05 -22.99
N ARG A 17 11.50 29.67 -23.33
CA ARG A 17 11.94 29.50 -24.73
C ARG A 17 11.19 28.40 -25.47
N LEU A 18 10.88 27.29 -24.78
CA LEU A 18 10.21 26.13 -25.37
C LEU A 18 8.68 26.14 -25.22
N GLY A 19 8.11 27.15 -24.56
CA GLY A 19 6.67 27.23 -24.27
C GLY A 19 6.14 26.12 -23.36
N ILE A 20 6.96 25.56 -22.46
CA ILE A 20 6.59 24.46 -21.56
C ILE A 20 6.98 24.72 -20.11
N LYS A 21 6.34 24.00 -19.17
CA LYS A 21 6.66 24.08 -17.73
C LYS A 21 8.11 23.63 -17.47
N ALA A 22 8.81 24.34 -16.57
CA ALA A 22 10.19 24.02 -16.17
C ALA A 22 10.38 22.56 -15.71
N ALA A 23 9.39 21.96 -15.04
CA ALA A 23 9.42 20.55 -14.65
C ALA A 23 9.45 19.60 -15.87
N SER A 24 8.73 19.94 -16.95
CA SER A 24 8.74 19.19 -18.21
C SER A 24 10.08 19.33 -18.93
N VAL A 25 10.70 20.52 -18.86
CA VAL A 25 12.07 20.73 -19.35
C VAL A 25 13.06 19.85 -18.59
N LYS A 26 12.97 19.77 -17.26
CA LYS A 26 13.85 18.91 -16.44
C LYS A 26 13.74 17.45 -16.85
N LYS A 27 12.53 16.92 -17.01
CA LYS A 27 12.31 15.54 -17.49
C LYS A 27 12.89 15.32 -18.89
N ARG A 28 12.69 16.28 -19.80
CA ARG A 28 13.20 16.22 -21.18
C ARG A 28 14.73 16.25 -21.22
N ALA A 29 15.36 17.12 -20.44
CA ALA A 29 16.81 17.21 -20.32
C ALA A 29 17.43 15.90 -19.82
N ILE A 30 16.78 15.22 -18.85
CA ILE A 30 17.22 13.90 -18.37
C ILE A 30 17.08 12.85 -19.47
N ARG A 31 15.90 12.75 -20.10
CA ARG A 31 15.61 11.74 -21.13
C ARG A 31 16.47 11.87 -22.40
N ARG A 32 16.83 13.11 -22.76
CA ARG A 32 17.63 13.44 -23.94
C ARG A 32 19.10 13.69 -23.60
N HIS A 33 19.51 13.44 -22.35
CA HIS A 33 20.87 13.64 -21.86
C HIS A 33 21.45 15.01 -22.23
N TRP A 34 20.65 16.08 -22.11
CA TRP A 34 21.13 17.43 -22.40
C TRP A 34 22.24 17.83 -21.42
N PRO A 35 23.30 18.52 -21.89
CA PRO A 35 24.38 18.98 -21.03
C PRO A 35 23.85 19.84 -19.88
N ARG A 36 24.34 19.59 -18.67
CA ARG A 36 23.93 20.30 -17.44
C ARG A 36 25.14 20.76 -16.65
N ILE A 37 25.15 22.04 -16.28
CA ILE A 37 26.17 22.66 -15.41
C ILE A 37 25.45 23.30 -14.23
N THR A 38 26.02 23.16 -13.04
CA THR A 38 25.59 23.93 -11.87
C THR A 38 26.33 25.27 -11.91
N GLY A 39 25.60 26.38 -11.98
CA GLY A 39 26.19 27.72 -11.94
C GLY A 39 26.71 28.07 -10.55
N ASN A 40 27.54 29.12 -10.47
CA ASN A 40 28.06 29.66 -9.21
C ASN A 40 26.96 30.23 -8.30
N ASP A 41 25.77 30.45 -8.85
CA ASP A 41 24.52 30.82 -8.19
C ASP A 41 23.79 29.61 -7.56
N GLY A 42 24.34 28.39 -7.70
CA GLY A 42 23.72 27.15 -7.25
C GLY A 42 22.58 26.66 -8.15
N LEU A 43 22.29 27.36 -9.25
CA LEU A 43 21.22 27.01 -10.16
C LEU A 43 21.72 26.10 -11.28
N ALA A 44 20.94 25.06 -11.59
CA ALA A 44 21.25 24.17 -12.71
C ALA A 44 20.87 24.82 -14.04
N ARG A 45 21.85 24.95 -14.93
CA ARG A 45 21.72 25.43 -16.31
C ARG A 45 21.86 24.25 -17.27
N ILE A 46 21.06 24.24 -18.31
CA ILE A 46 21.05 23.22 -19.36
C ILE A 46 21.33 23.88 -20.70
N GLN A 47 22.03 23.15 -21.56
CA GLN A 47 22.25 23.56 -22.94
C GLN A 47 21.18 22.91 -23.83
N ILE A 48 20.40 23.74 -24.54
CA ILE A 48 19.36 23.26 -25.46
C ILE A 48 19.93 23.24 -26.88
N PRO A 49 19.97 22.09 -27.57
CA PRO A 49 20.34 22.03 -28.98
C PRO A 49 19.32 22.79 -29.86
N ASP A 50 19.78 23.59 -30.83
CA ASP A 50 18.91 24.40 -31.70
C ASP A 50 17.93 23.57 -32.56
N ASP A 51 18.26 22.31 -32.83
CA ASP A 51 17.39 21.36 -33.56
C ASP A 51 16.31 20.72 -32.66
N THR A 52 16.01 21.34 -31.51
CA THR A 52 14.93 20.86 -30.63
C THR A 52 13.60 21.42 -31.12
N PRO A 53 12.71 20.62 -31.76
CA PRO A 53 11.42 21.12 -32.18
C PRO A 53 10.61 21.60 -30.98
N ALA A 54 9.98 22.77 -31.11
CA ALA A 54 9.00 23.24 -30.15
C ALA A 54 7.90 22.17 -30.02
N PRO A 55 7.54 21.75 -28.79
CA PRO A 55 6.47 20.78 -28.63
C PRO A 55 5.17 21.40 -29.12
N VAL A 56 4.54 20.77 -30.12
CA VAL A 56 3.13 21.01 -30.43
C VAL A 56 2.35 20.93 -29.12
N SER A 57 1.68 22.02 -28.75
CA SER A 57 0.94 22.12 -27.50
C SER A 57 -0.24 21.14 -27.52
N SER A 58 0.01 19.88 -27.16
CA SER A 58 -1.06 18.98 -26.75
C SER A 58 -1.36 19.25 -25.28
N PRO A 59 -2.63 19.57 -24.92
CA PRO A 59 -3.00 19.68 -23.52
C PRO A 59 -2.71 18.34 -22.83
N ALA A 60 -2.25 18.43 -21.59
CA ALA A 60 -1.80 17.32 -20.78
C ALA A 60 -2.71 16.09 -20.85
N THR A 61 -2.25 15.06 -21.57
CA THR A 61 -2.61 13.67 -21.30
C THR A 61 -1.28 12.95 -21.09
N GLY A 62 -1.24 12.14 -20.03
CA GLY A 62 -0.02 11.55 -19.48
C GLY A 62 0.82 10.77 -20.48
N ASP A 63 2.04 10.48 -20.06
CA ASP A 63 2.95 9.50 -20.68
C ASP A 63 2.18 8.24 -21.12
N ILE A 64 1.76 8.20 -22.38
CA ILE A 64 1.55 6.96 -23.11
C ILE A 64 2.73 6.93 -24.07
N SER A 65 3.84 6.39 -23.55
CA SER A 65 4.84 5.80 -24.41
C SER A 65 4.10 4.80 -25.28
N GLY A 66 4.01 5.08 -26.58
CA GLY A 66 3.30 4.26 -27.54
C GLY A 66 3.86 2.85 -27.56
N ASP A 67 3.19 1.96 -26.85
CA ASP A 67 3.03 0.58 -27.28
C ASP A 67 1.66 0.54 -27.96
N LEU A 68 1.67 0.67 -29.29
CA LEU A 68 0.47 0.53 -30.11
C LEU A 68 0.11 -0.96 -30.20
N SER A 69 -0.24 -1.57 -29.09
CA SER A 69 -1.14 -2.73 -29.14
C SER A 69 -2.53 -2.20 -29.55
N PRO A 70 -3.24 -2.90 -30.45
CA PRO A 70 -4.63 -2.59 -30.77
C PRO A 70 -5.44 -2.33 -29.49
N PRO A 71 -6.33 -1.31 -29.46
CA PRO A 71 -7.13 -0.99 -28.27
C PRO A 71 -7.91 -2.21 -27.74
N ASP A 72 -8.24 -3.17 -28.60
CA ASP A 72 -8.88 -4.43 -28.21
C ASP A 72 -8.01 -5.31 -27.31
N ASP A 73 -6.69 -5.37 -27.51
CA ASP A 73 -5.78 -6.18 -26.69
C ASP A 73 -5.69 -5.64 -25.25
N THR A 74 -5.76 -4.32 -25.09
CA THR A 74 -5.74 -3.69 -23.77
C THR A 74 -7.04 -3.92 -23.01
N ALA A 75 -8.19 -3.83 -23.69
CA ALA A 75 -9.49 -4.08 -23.08
C ALA A 75 -9.65 -5.54 -22.68
N GLU A 76 -9.20 -6.47 -23.52
CA GLU A 76 -9.26 -7.90 -23.23
C GLU A 76 -8.33 -8.29 -22.08
N ARG A 77 -7.12 -7.73 -22.05
CA ARG A 77 -6.20 -7.91 -20.92
C ARG A 77 -6.79 -7.40 -19.61
N LEU A 78 -7.42 -6.22 -19.61
CA LEU A 78 -8.08 -5.67 -18.41
C LEU A 78 -9.25 -6.55 -17.95
N ARG A 79 -10.02 -7.12 -18.88
CA ARG A 79 -11.10 -8.08 -18.54
C ARG A 79 -10.54 -9.35 -17.92
N ALA A 80 -9.46 -9.90 -18.48
CA ALA A 80 -8.79 -11.07 -17.96
C ALA A 80 -8.21 -10.82 -16.55
N ASP A 81 -7.54 -9.69 -16.36
CA ASP A 81 -6.98 -9.28 -15.06
C ASP A 81 -8.09 -9.10 -14.02
N LEU A 82 -9.21 -8.51 -14.40
CA LEU A 82 -10.37 -8.31 -13.54
C LEU A 82 -11.05 -9.63 -13.17
N ALA A 83 -11.15 -10.58 -14.11
CA ALA A 83 -11.64 -11.92 -13.84
C ALA A 83 -10.73 -12.67 -12.86
N ALA A 84 -9.41 -12.63 -13.08
CA ALA A 84 -8.43 -13.23 -12.20
C ALA A 84 -8.46 -12.60 -10.79
N ALA A 85 -8.59 -11.28 -10.70
CA ALA A 85 -8.70 -10.57 -9.42
C ALA A 85 -9.97 -10.97 -8.65
N ARG A 86 -11.11 -11.11 -9.34
CA ARG A 86 -12.36 -11.57 -8.72
C ARG A 86 -12.27 -13.00 -8.20
N GLU A 87 -11.64 -13.90 -8.96
CA GLU A 87 -11.44 -15.28 -8.51
C GLU A 87 -10.50 -15.35 -7.29
N ALA A 88 -9.40 -14.59 -7.32
CA ALA A 88 -8.48 -14.49 -6.19
C ALA A 88 -9.18 -13.94 -4.93
N LEU A 89 -10.04 -12.92 -5.09
CA LEU A 89 -10.83 -12.36 -4.01
C LEU A 89 -11.79 -13.42 -3.43
N ALA A 90 -12.55 -14.11 -4.27
CA ALA A 90 -13.47 -15.16 -3.82
C ALA A 90 -12.75 -16.29 -3.06
N ARG A 91 -11.56 -16.68 -3.52
CA ARG A 91 -10.72 -17.68 -2.82
C ARG A 91 -10.28 -17.18 -1.44
N SER A 92 -9.78 -15.95 -1.37
CA SER A 92 -9.33 -15.35 -0.10
C SER A 92 -10.49 -15.16 0.89
N GLU A 93 -11.67 -14.77 0.42
CA GLU A 93 -12.87 -14.66 1.25
C GLU A 93 -13.30 -16.01 1.81
N GLY A 94 -13.23 -17.08 1.00
CA GLY A 94 -13.49 -18.45 1.43
C GLY A 94 -12.50 -18.91 2.51
N GLU A 95 -11.20 -18.73 2.29
CA GLU A 95 -10.16 -19.04 3.29
C GLU A 95 -10.37 -18.26 4.59
N ASN A 96 -10.69 -16.97 4.50
CA ASN A 96 -10.99 -16.13 5.66
C ASN A 96 -12.25 -16.57 6.40
N ALA A 97 -13.27 -17.06 5.70
CA ALA A 97 -14.46 -17.62 6.35
C ALA A 97 -14.10 -18.90 7.13
N MET A 98 -13.38 -19.83 6.51
CA MET A 98 -12.92 -21.06 7.16
C MET A 98 -12.00 -20.80 8.35
N ASN A 99 -11.10 -19.82 8.23
CA ASN A 99 -10.21 -19.45 9.33
C ASN A 99 -10.97 -18.83 10.49
N ARG A 100 -11.97 -17.98 10.22
CA ARG A 100 -12.83 -17.41 11.27
C ARG A 100 -13.64 -18.47 12.00
N GLU A 101 -14.16 -19.46 11.29
CA GLU A 101 -14.85 -20.61 11.88
C GLU A 101 -13.92 -21.42 12.80
N ARG A 102 -12.73 -21.80 12.31
CA ARG A 102 -11.71 -22.49 13.14
C ARG A 102 -11.31 -21.69 14.38
N ILE A 103 -11.16 -20.38 14.26
CA ILE A 103 -10.84 -19.52 15.41
C ILE A 103 -11.99 -19.53 16.42
N ALA A 104 -13.24 -19.50 15.96
CA ALA A 104 -14.40 -19.56 16.84
C ALA A 104 -14.49 -20.91 17.58
N ASP A 105 -14.25 -22.02 16.89
CA ASP A 105 -14.23 -23.36 17.50
C ASP A 105 -13.11 -23.47 18.55
N LEU A 106 -11.89 -23.05 18.21
CA LEU A 106 -10.76 -23.07 19.14
C LEU A 106 -11.00 -22.16 20.35
N ALA A 107 -11.66 -21.02 20.16
CA ALA A 107 -12.02 -20.14 21.27
C ALA A 107 -13.07 -20.79 22.19
N ALA A 108 -14.07 -21.47 21.63
CA ALA A 108 -15.07 -22.21 22.39
C ALA A 108 -14.44 -23.35 23.18
N ASP A 109 -13.55 -24.13 22.56
CA ASP A 109 -12.84 -25.21 23.24
C ASP A 109 -11.95 -24.69 24.36
N ARG A 110 -11.22 -23.59 24.13
CA ARG A 110 -10.42 -22.94 25.17
C ARG A 110 -11.28 -22.54 26.38
N GLU A 111 -12.49 -22.04 26.15
CA GLU A 111 -13.39 -21.67 27.24
C GLU A 111 -13.88 -22.90 28.02
N ARG A 112 -14.27 -23.99 27.33
CA ARG A 112 -14.64 -25.26 28.00
C ARG A 112 -13.49 -25.79 28.85
N TRP A 113 -12.26 -25.73 28.35
CA TRP A 113 -11.07 -26.16 29.10
C TRP A 113 -10.82 -25.27 30.32
N ARG A 114 -11.02 -23.95 30.18
CA ARG A 114 -10.89 -23.00 31.28
C ARG A 114 -11.91 -23.29 32.39
N GLU A 115 -13.19 -23.46 32.03
CA GLU A 115 -14.26 -23.80 32.99
C GLU A 115 -13.96 -25.12 33.71
N MET A 116 -13.49 -26.13 32.98
CA MET A 116 -13.13 -27.42 33.57
C MET A 116 -11.95 -27.29 34.53
N ALA A 117 -10.92 -26.53 34.16
CA ALA A 117 -9.77 -26.26 35.01
C ALA A 117 -10.17 -25.51 36.28
N GLU A 118 -11.04 -24.49 36.16
CA GLU A 118 -11.55 -23.72 37.29
C GLU A 118 -12.35 -24.59 38.27
N ARG A 119 -13.21 -25.47 37.74
CA ARG A 119 -13.95 -26.45 38.54
C ARG A 119 -13.03 -27.42 39.29
N LEU A 120 -11.92 -27.82 38.67
CA LEU A 120 -10.94 -28.70 39.31
C LEU A 120 -10.06 -27.95 40.34
N SER A 121 -9.79 -26.66 40.13
CA SER A 121 -9.01 -25.84 41.06
C SER A 121 -9.80 -25.38 42.29
N HIS A 122 -11.13 -25.35 42.21
CA HIS A 122 -12.02 -25.08 43.34
C HIS A 122 -12.76 -26.37 43.73
N PRO A 123 -12.14 -27.26 44.52
CA PRO A 123 -12.86 -28.41 45.05
C PRO A 123 -14.00 -27.87 45.92
N GLU A 124 -15.24 -28.12 45.50
CA GLU A 124 -16.45 -27.92 46.31
C GLU A 124 -16.15 -28.36 47.75
N PRO A 125 -16.49 -27.57 48.79
CA PRO A 125 -16.31 -28.00 50.16
C PRO A 125 -17.08 -29.31 50.35
N GLY A 126 -16.30 -30.39 50.36
CA GLY A 126 -16.83 -31.74 50.34
C GLY A 126 -17.73 -31.97 51.55
N ILE A 127 -18.49 -33.06 51.48
CA ILE A 127 -19.38 -33.57 52.54
C ILE A 127 -18.73 -33.53 53.94
N ILE A 128 -17.39 -33.63 54.02
CA ILE A 128 -16.57 -33.50 55.23
C ILE A 128 -16.68 -32.10 55.88
N GLY A 129 -16.71 -31.00 55.11
CA GLY A 129 -16.93 -29.64 55.62
C GLY A 129 -18.33 -29.43 56.22
N ARG A 130 -19.35 -30.08 55.65
CA ARG A 130 -20.72 -30.10 56.20
C ARG A 130 -20.85 -31.00 57.44
N LEU A 131 -20.11 -32.10 57.52
CA LEU A 131 -20.07 -33.00 58.67
C LEU A 131 -19.28 -32.41 59.86
N LEU A 132 -18.22 -31.64 59.60
CA LEU A 132 -17.43 -30.99 60.65
C LEU A 132 -18.07 -29.68 61.17
N GLY A 133 -19.03 -29.11 60.45
CA GLY A 133 -19.78 -27.90 60.85
C GLY A 133 -20.91 -28.11 61.86
N LEU A 134 -21.35 -29.35 62.12
CA LEU A 134 -22.45 -29.67 63.04
C LEU A 134 -22.00 -30.10 64.46
N GLY A 135 -20.71 -30.03 64.77
CA GLY A 135 -20.15 -30.59 66.02
C GLY A 135 -19.85 -29.61 67.17
N ARG A 136 -19.98 -28.29 67.01
CA ARG A 136 -19.49 -27.32 68.03
C ARG A 136 -20.59 -26.42 68.59
N GLY A 137 -21.49 -27.03 69.36
CA GLY A 137 -22.52 -26.34 70.14
C GLY A 137 -22.80 -27.03 71.47
N GLY A 138 -21.75 -27.47 72.18
CA GLY A 138 -21.86 -28.13 73.48
C GLY A 138 -22.02 -27.14 74.63
N ARG A 139 -23.21 -27.18 75.26
CA ARG A 139 -23.54 -26.94 76.68
C ARG A 139 -23.36 -25.54 77.28
N ARG A 140 -24.46 -25.03 77.85
CA ARG A 140 -24.50 -24.69 79.29
C ARG A 140 -25.75 -25.28 79.92
N ARG A 141 -25.52 -26.16 80.90
CA ARG A 141 -26.41 -26.38 82.03
C ARG A 141 -26.25 -25.16 82.94
N ASP A 142 -27.35 -24.56 83.37
CA ASP A 142 -27.81 -24.49 84.76
C ASP A 142 -29.11 -23.67 84.81
#